data_AF-A0AA35SIM1-F1
#
_entry.id   AF-A0AA35SIM1-F1
#
_cell.length_a   1.000
_cell.length_b   1.000
_cell.length_c   1.000
_cell.angle_alpha   90.00
_cell.angle_beta   90.00
_cell.angle_gamma   90.00
#
_symmetry.space_group_name_H-M   'P 1'
#
loop_
_entity.id
_entity.type
_entity.pdbx_description
1 polymer ?
#
loop_
_entity_poly.entity_id
_entity_poly.type
_entity_poly.pdbx_seq_one_letter_code
_entity_poly.pdbx_strand_id
1 'polypeptide(L)'
;MIFTLEGPEKLLPDPKYYTKNITGINPNLTIYLVIVLKVGQIQLIRRQITRDEMQDVQFDSNNTTGNSRSLNQSLLTAIEAHYKDPSIPYPGEDNAILFELTPYLESAGFHDPLSKIYVTQQPVVKNFSIICFLFVITQLPKLVYNKSVGSLLSRKPTDPLDGPAFVTGCLSLLRQFHSHNTDQFLGYMGQYVRSMVHSNASTKDKAVSLSAEVVNALCYLEELTHYSHLPRRAVERFIPAYIFAEFRRHQQL
;
A
#
# COMPACT_ATOMS: atom_id res chain seq x y z
N MET A 1 3.28 -19.44 -21.83
CA MET A 1 2.72 -20.12 -20.64
C MET A 1 1.94 -19.08 -19.86
N ILE A 2 0.65 -18.96 -20.15
CA ILE A 2 -0.22 -17.96 -19.53
C ILE A 2 -0.67 -18.59 -18.22
N PHE A 3 -0.29 -17.99 -17.09
CA PHE A 3 -0.67 -18.44 -15.76
C PHE A 3 -2.19 -18.31 -15.57
N THR A 4 -2.94 -19.37 -15.85
CA THR A 4 -4.29 -19.54 -15.31
C THR A 4 -4.16 -20.09 -13.90
N LEU A 5 -3.87 -19.21 -12.94
CA LEU A 5 -3.95 -19.52 -11.52
C LEU A 5 -5.32 -19.07 -11.02
N GLU A 6 -6.22 -20.04 -10.90
CA GLU A 6 -7.54 -19.88 -10.28
C GLU A 6 -7.38 -19.44 -8.82
N GLY A 7 -7.74 -18.19 -8.55
CA GLY A 7 -8.02 -17.67 -7.21
C GLY A 7 -6.86 -17.66 -6.20
N PRO A 8 -7.03 -16.96 -5.07
CA PRO A 8 -6.10 -17.06 -3.95
C PRO A 8 -6.07 -18.48 -3.35
N GLU A 9 -7.07 -19.32 -3.56
CA GLU A 9 -7.20 -20.61 -2.85
C GLU A 9 -6.19 -21.69 -3.28
N LYS A 10 -5.55 -21.58 -4.46
CA LYS A 10 -4.65 -22.62 -5.01
C LYS A 10 -3.14 -22.40 -4.85
N LEU A 11 -2.70 -21.34 -4.17
CA LEU A 11 -1.27 -21.19 -3.81
C LEU A 11 -0.99 -21.92 -2.47
N LEU A 12 -0.75 -23.24 -2.54
CA LEU A 12 -0.27 -24.11 -1.46
C LEU A 12 1.26 -24.34 -1.57
N PRO A 13 1.98 -24.86 -0.55
CA PRO A 13 2.23 -24.32 0.78
C PRO A 13 3.75 -24.20 1.09
N ASP A 14 4.62 -24.46 0.12
CA ASP A 14 6.07 -24.61 0.30
C ASP A 14 6.83 -23.36 -0.20
N PRO A 15 7.68 -22.72 0.62
CA PRO A 15 8.59 -21.65 0.22
C PRO A 15 9.36 -21.92 -1.08
N LYS A 16 9.71 -23.19 -1.33
CA LYS A 16 10.44 -23.62 -2.54
C LYS A 16 9.66 -23.38 -3.84
N TYR A 17 8.33 -23.39 -3.79
CA TYR A 17 7.49 -23.10 -4.95
C TYR A 17 7.63 -21.63 -5.36
N TYR A 18 7.69 -20.72 -4.40
CA TYR A 18 7.91 -19.30 -4.67
C TYR A 18 9.31 -19.06 -5.24
N THR A 19 10.36 -19.64 -4.64
CA THR A 19 11.75 -19.46 -5.09
C THR A 19 11.98 -19.96 -6.52
N LYS A 20 11.34 -21.07 -6.90
CA LYS A 20 11.43 -21.64 -8.26
C LYS A 20 10.77 -20.77 -9.33
N ASN A 21 9.67 -20.10 -9.00
CA ASN A 21 8.97 -19.23 -9.95
C ASN A 21 9.65 -17.84 -10.10
N ILE A 22 10.41 -17.42 -9.08
CA ILE A 22 11.16 -16.14 -9.09
C ILE A 22 12.28 -16.13 -10.15
N THR A 23 12.95 -17.25 -10.37
CA THR A 23 14.12 -17.31 -11.29
C THR A 23 13.77 -17.09 -12.76
N GLY A 24 12.53 -17.36 -13.18
CA GLY A 24 12.08 -17.20 -14.57
C GLY A 24 11.72 -15.77 -14.99
N ILE A 25 11.54 -14.83 -14.05
CA ILE A 25 10.99 -13.48 -14.33
C ILE A 25 12.11 -12.42 -14.41
N ASN A 26 13.35 -12.78 -14.05
CA ASN A 26 14.41 -11.85 -13.64
C ASN A 26 14.84 -10.74 -14.64
N PRO A 27 14.98 -10.95 -15.96
CA PRO A 27 15.55 -9.90 -16.84
C PRO A 27 14.61 -8.70 -17.07
N ASN A 28 13.30 -8.90 -17.12
CA ASN A 28 12.32 -7.81 -17.37
C ASN A 28 11.97 -7.02 -16.09
N LEU A 29 12.30 -7.55 -14.91
CA LEU A 29 11.96 -6.92 -13.63
C LEU A 29 12.81 -5.71 -13.30
N THR A 30 14.03 -5.60 -13.83
CA THR A 30 14.93 -4.48 -13.51
C THR A 30 14.39 -3.16 -14.06
N ILE A 31 13.93 -3.14 -15.31
CA ILE A 31 13.32 -1.93 -15.92
C ILE A 31 12.04 -1.57 -15.18
N TYR A 32 11.21 -2.58 -14.89
CA TYR A 32 9.97 -2.39 -14.14
C TYR A 32 10.25 -1.81 -12.74
N LEU A 33 11.25 -2.33 -12.04
CA LEU A 33 11.67 -1.83 -10.73
C LEU A 33 12.07 -0.34 -10.78
N VAL A 34 12.88 0.06 -11.75
CA VAL A 34 13.29 1.47 -11.91
C VAL A 34 12.07 2.38 -12.11
N ILE A 35 11.09 1.96 -12.90
CA ILE A 35 9.86 2.73 -13.11
C ILE A 35 9.04 2.82 -11.82
N VAL A 36 8.85 1.70 -11.12
CA VAL A 36 8.09 1.68 -9.86
C VAL A 36 8.75 2.57 -8.80
N LEU A 37 10.08 2.50 -8.67
CA LEU A 37 10.82 3.34 -7.73
C LEU A 37 10.69 4.82 -8.07
N LYS A 38 10.80 5.20 -9.36
CA LYS A 38 10.59 6.59 -9.79
C LYS A 38 9.18 7.08 -9.45
N VAL A 39 8.16 6.26 -9.71
CA VAL A 39 6.78 6.60 -9.35
C VAL A 39 6.66 6.80 -7.84
N GLY A 40 7.17 5.88 -7.03
CA GLY A 40 7.14 6.01 -5.57
C GLY A 40 7.86 7.24 -5.04
N GLN A 41 9.06 7.54 -5.57
CA GLN A 41 9.82 8.75 -5.22
C GLN A 41 9.01 10.02 -5.53
N ILE A 42 8.40 10.11 -6.72
CA ILE A 42 7.57 11.25 -7.10
C ILE A 42 6.36 11.36 -6.15
N GLN A 43 5.74 10.26 -5.78
CA GLN A 43 4.59 10.26 -4.88
C GLN A 43 4.96 10.69 -3.45
N LEU A 44 6.12 10.28 -2.96
CA LEU A 44 6.66 10.75 -1.68
C LEU A 44 6.95 12.26 -1.71
N ILE A 45 7.57 12.75 -2.78
CA ILE A 45 7.83 14.18 -2.97
C ILE A 45 6.51 14.96 -3.00
N ARG A 46 5.51 14.48 -3.76
CA ARG A 46 4.17 15.12 -3.79
C ARG A 46 3.55 15.18 -2.41
N ARG A 47 3.62 14.09 -1.64
CA ARG A 47 3.12 14.08 -0.25
C ARG A 47 3.87 15.05 0.65
N GLN A 48 5.17 15.26 0.46
CA GLN A 48 5.93 16.27 1.21
C GLN A 48 5.47 17.68 0.82
N ILE A 49 5.40 17.99 -0.47
CA ILE A 49 4.90 19.28 -0.98
C ILE A 49 3.51 19.59 -0.43
N THR A 50 2.57 18.64 -0.51
CA THR A 50 1.21 18.82 0.02
C THR A 50 1.19 19.12 1.52
N ARG A 51 2.13 18.54 2.30
CA ARG A 51 2.23 18.79 3.74
C ARG A 51 2.79 20.16 4.04
N ASP A 52 3.82 20.57 3.31
CA ASP A 52 4.42 21.89 3.46
C ASP A 52 3.40 22.97 3.08
N GLU A 53 2.71 22.81 1.95
CA GLU A 53 1.62 23.69 1.51
C GLU A 53 0.48 23.76 2.54
N MET A 54 0.05 22.60 3.07
CA MET A 54 -0.98 22.54 4.10
C MET A 54 -0.56 23.25 5.41
N GLN A 55 0.73 23.22 5.75
CA GLN A 55 1.27 23.90 6.93
C GLN A 55 1.34 25.41 6.70
N ASP A 56 1.82 25.85 5.55
CA ASP A 56 1.92 27.26 5.18
C ASP A 56 0.54 27.93 5.16
N VAL A 57 -0.44 27.31 4.50
CA VAL A 57 -1.81 27.85 4.42
C VAL A 57 -2.49 27.90 5.79
N GLN A 58 -2.20 26.96 6.69
CA GLN A 58 -2.68 26.99 8.07
C GLN A 58 -2.07 28.12 8.90
N PHE A 59 -0.80 28.44 8.66
CA PHE A 59 -0.11 29.52 9.36
C PHE A 59 -0.56 30.89 8.86
N ASP A 60 -0.58 31.09 7.54
CA ASP A 60 -0.89 32.39 6.93
C ASP A 60 -2.39 32.69 6.88
N SER A 61 -3.24 31.66 6.72
CA SER A 61 -4.67 31.83 6.42
C SER A 61 -5.56 30.85 7.18
N ASN A 62 -5.37 30.79 8.50
CA ASN A 62 -6.10 29.89 9.39
C ASN A 62 -7.64 29.99 9.24
N ASN A 63 -8.19 31.21 9.10
CA ASN A 63 -9.64 31.40 8.94
C ASN A 63 -10.15 30.82 7.61
N THR A 64 -9.43 31.04 6.51
CA THR A 64 -9.78 30.51 5.19
C THR A 64 -9.71 28.98 5.19
N THR A 65 -8.65 28.43 5.79
CA THR A 65 -8.51 26.98 6.02
C THR A 65 -9.71 26.42 6.80
N GLY A 66 -10.08 27.06 7.92
CA GLY A 66 -11.19 26.64 8.75
C GLY A 66 -12.52 26.67 8.00
N ASN A 67 -12.75 27.72 7.21
CA ASN A 67 -13.94 27.87 6.39
C ASN A 67 -14.02 26.81 5.29
N SER A 68 -12.94 26.60 4.52
CA SER A 68 -12.88 25.59 3.46
C SER A 68 -13.10 24.17 4.01
N ARG A 69 -12.51 23.85 5.17
CA ARG A 69 -12.73 22.56 5.85
C ARG A 69 -14.18 22.41 6.31
N SER A 70 -14.76 23.47 6.87
CA SER A 70 -16.16 23.47 7.35
C SER A 70 -17.15 23.34 6.19
N LEU A 71 -16.89 23.99 5.06
CA LEU A 71 -17.68 23.85 3.84
C LEU A 71 -17.62 22.42 3.30
N ASN A 72 -16.41 21.84 3.18
CA ASN A 72 -16.24 20.45 2.74
C ASN A 72 -16.98 19.47 3.65
N GLN A 73 -16.83 19.62 4.97
CA GLN A 73 -17.51 18.76 5.94
C GLN A 73 -19.04 18.91 5.89
N SER A 74 -19.55 20.14 5.75
CA SER A 74 -20.99 20.40 5.64
C SER A 74 -21.59 19.74 4.40
N LEU A 75 -20.87 19.83 3.29
CA LEU A 75 -21.26 19.22 2.02
C LEU A 75 -21.26 17.69 2.09
N LEU A 76 -20.21 17.08 2.65
CA LEU A 76 -20.17 15.63 2.89
C LEU A 76 -21.31 15.18 3.83
N THR A 77 -21.60 15.97 4.86
CA THR A 77 -22.69 15.67 5.81
C THR A 77 -24.06 15.75 5.13
N ALA A 78 -24.28 16.69 4.21
CA ALA A 78 -25.50 16.78 3.42
C ALA A 78 -25.68 15.58 2.48
N ILE A 79 -24.58 15.13 1.84
CA ILE A 79 -24.56 13.91 1.02
C ILE A 79 -24.91 12.68 1.88
N GLU A 80 -24.28 12.54 3.05
CA GLU A 80 -24.57 11.44 3.97
C GLU A 80 -26.03 11.46 4.46
N ALA A 81 -26.61 12.63 4.67
CA ALA A 81 -28.00 12.77 5.10
C ALA A 81 -28.96 12.23 4.03
N HIS A 82 -28.73 12.55 2.75
CA HIS A 82 -29.49 11.99 1.63
C HIS A 82 -29.40 10.46 1.56
N TYR A 83 -28.22 9.89 1.78
CA TYR A 83 -28.05 8.42 1.78
C TYR A 83 -28.72 7.73 2.97
N LYS A 84 -28.89 8.41 4.10
CA LYS A 84 -29.62 7.90 5.28
C LYS A 84 -31.14 8.01 5.10
N ASP A 85 -31.60 9.11 4.52
CA ASP A 85 -33.01 9.38 4.25
C ASP A 85 -33.16 9.94 2.82
N PRO A 86 -33.65 9.11 1.87
CA PRO A 86 -33.85 9.53 0.48
C PRO A 86 -34.87 10.66 0.29
N SER A 87 -35.61 11.07 1.33
CA SER A 87 -36.52 12.22 1.27
C SER A 87 -35.80 13.57 1.30
N ILE A 88 -34.57 13.61 1.81
CA ILE A 88 -33.71 14.81 1.79
C ILE A 88 -33.16 14.97 0.37
N PRO A 89 -33.18 16.15 -0.27
CA PRO A 89 -32.66 16.31 -1.62
C PRO A 89 -31.14 16.11 -1.67
N TYR A 90 -30.66 15.40 -2.70
CA TYR A 90 -29.22 15.27 -2.96
C TYR A 90 -28.68 16.64 -3.40
N PRO A 91 -27.54 17.12 -2.86
CA PRO A 91 -26.82 18.24 -3.44
C PRO A 91 -26.26 17.76 -4.79
N GLY A 92 -27.03 17.91 -5.87
CA GLY A 92 -26.71 17.43 -7.21
C GLY A 92 -25.99 18.44 -8.09
N GLU A 93 -26.06 18.22 -9.39
CA GLU A 93 -25.33 19.00 -10.41
C GLU A 93 -25.67 20.50 -10.44
N ASP A 94 -26.83 20.90 -9.91
CA ASP A 94 -27.21 22.31 -9.74
C ASP A 94 -26.36 23.03 -8.68
N ASN A 95 -25.59 22.30 -7.88
CA ASN A 95 -24.70 22.85 -6.86
C ASN A 95 -23.26 22.99 -7.39
N ALA A 96 -22.98 24.15 -7.98
CA ALA A 96 -21.64 24.51 -8.50
C ALA A 96 -20.51 24.32 -7.46
N ILE A 97 -20.82 24.44 -6.16
CA ILE A 97 -19.87 24.33 -5.05
C ILE A 97 -19.19 22.96 -5.01
N LEU A 98 -19.85 21.88 -5.45
CA LEU A 98 -19.28 20.52 -5.47
C LEU A 98 -18.00 20.44 -6.30
N PHE A 99 -18.05 21.06 -7.48
CA PHE A 99 -16.94 21.02 -8.43
C PHE A 99 -15.94 22.14 -8.15
N GLU A 100 -16.42 23.33 -7.78
CA GLU A 100 -15.57 24.49 -7.53
C GLU A 100 -14.74 24.38 -6.24
N LEU A 101 -15.25 23.71 -5.20
CA LEU A 101 -14.52 23.59 -3.93
C LEU A 101 -13.27 22.70 -4.05
N THR A 102 -13.29 21.72 -4.94
CA THR A 102 -12.22 20.73 -5.07
C THR A 102 -10.86 21.37 -5.41
N PRO A 103 -10.74 22.24 -6.45
CA PRO A 103 -9.50 22.98 -6.72
C PRO A 103 -8.97 23.79 -5.52
N TYR A 104 -9.84 24.45 -4.75
CA TYR A 104 -9.42 25.23 -3.57
C TYR A 104 -8.90 24.34 -2.44
N LEU A 105 -9.49 23.16 -2.25
CA LEU A 105 -8.99 22.18 -1.29
C LEU A 105 -7.66 21.58 -1.76
N GLU A 106 -7.53 21.28 -3.05
CA GLU A 106 -6.28 20.78 -3.62
C GLU A 106 -5.14 21.79 -3.47
N SER A 107 -5.38 23.09 -3.77
CA SER A 107 -4.41 24.19 -3.63
C SER A 107 -4.14 24.62 -2.18
N ALA A 108 -4.91 24.11 -1.21
CA ALA A 108 -4.67 24.34 0.20
C ALA A 108 -4.01 23.12 0.87
N GLY A 109 -3.59 22.13 0.07
CA GLY A 109 -3.01 20.89 0.55
C GLY A 109 -4.00 19.92 1.22
N PHE A 110 -5.31 20.15 1.13
CA PHE A 110 -6.35 19.25 1.68
C PHE A 110 -6.68 18.10 0.75
N HIS A 111 -5.67 17.33 0.36
CA HIS A 111 -5.82 16.13 -0.45
C HIS A 111 -4.75 15.09 -0.08
N ASP A 112 -4.99 13.83 -0.43
CA ASP A 112 -3.99 12.76 -0.29
C ASP A 112 -3.48 12.32 -1.67
N PRO A 113 -2.24 12.68 -2.05
CA PRO A 113 -1.65 12.27 -3.33
C PRO A 113 -1.58 10.75 -3.53
N LEU A 114 -1.45 9.97 -2.45
CA LEU A 114 -1.32 8.50 -2.51
C LEU A 114 -2.65 7.80 -2.76
N SER A 115 -3.76 8.45 -2.44
CA SER A 115 -5.11 7.95 -2.70
C SER A 115 -5.64 8.38 -4.08
N LYS A 116 -4.96 9.28 -4.79
CA LYS A 116 -5.39 9.79 -6.10
C LYS A 116 -5.25 8.72 -7.19
N ILE A 117 -6.33 8.51 -7.94
CA ILE A 117 -6.35 7.68 -9.15
C ILE A 117 -5.97 8.57 -10.33
N TYR A 118 -4.85 8.26 -10.98
CA TYR A 118 -4.29 9.04 -12.10
C TYR A 118 -4.75 8.51 -13.44
N VAL A 119 -4.82 7.20 -13.58
CA VAL A 119 -5.21 6.52 -14.81
C VAL A 119 -6.09 5.35 -14.44
N THR A 120 -7.37 5.43 -14.79
CA THR A 120 -8.28 4.28 -14.68
C THR A 120 -7.97 3.26 -15.76
N GLN A 121 -7.51 2.08 -15.35
CA GLN A 121 -7.28 0.97 -16.27
C GLN A 121 -8.56 0.16 -16.50
N GLN A 122 -8.78 -0.29 -17.74
CA GLN A 122 -9.85 -1.24 -18.04
C GLN A 122 -9.56 -2.61 -17.37
N PRO A 123 -10.59 -3.41 -17.03
CA PRO A 123 -10.46 -4.67 -16.26
C PRO A 123 -9.74 -5.83 -16.99
N VAL A 124 -8.93 -5.53 -18.01
CA VAL A 124 -8.37 -6.50 -18.95
C VAL A 124 -7.26 -7.36 -18.32
N VAL A 125 -6.55 -6.85 -17.31
CA VAL A 125 -5.43 -7.58 -16.67
C VAL A 125 -5.96 -8.49 -15.56
N LYS A 126 -6.51 -9.66 -15.95
CA LYS A 126 -7.16 -10.63 -15.04
C LYS A 126 -6.28 -11.15 -13.87
N ASN A 127 -4.96 -10.95 -13.92
CA ASN A 127 -4.00 -11.50 -12.94
C ASN A 127 -3.04 -10.44 -12.36
N PHE A 128 -3.40 -9.16 -12.40
CA PHE A 128 -2.51 -8.08 -11.95
C PHE A 128 -2.04 -8.26 -10.50
N SER A 129 -2.95 -8.65 -9.60
CA SER A 129 -2.67 -8.90 -8.17
C SER A 129 -1.53 -9.91 -7.95
N ILE A 130 -1.51 -10.99 -8.73
CA ILE A 130 -0.47 -12.04 -8.65
C ILE A 130 0.86 -11.52 -9.19
N ILE A 131 0.85 -10.77 -10.30
CA ILE A 131 2.07 -10.20 -10.88
C ILE A 131 2.70 -9.22 -9.89
N CYS A 132 1.89 -8.36 -9.27
CA CYS A 132 2.34 -7.42 -8.25
C CYS A 132 2.91 -8.16 -7.02
N PHE A 133 2.23 -9.22 -6.56
CA PHE A 133 2.71 -10.07 -5.48
C PHE A 133 4.06 -10.73 -5.80
N LEU A 134 4.18 -11.38 -6.96
CA LEU A 134 5.43 -12.01 -7.40
C LEU A 134 6.55 -10.98 -7.51
N PHE A 135 6.24 -9.79 -8.03
CA PHE A 135 7.19 -8.69 -8.07
C PHE A 135 7.68 -8.30 -6.68
N VAL A 136 6.80 -8.13 -5.69
CA VAL A 136 7.19 -7.77 -4.33
C VAL A 136 8.10 -8.83 -3.71
N ILE A 137 7.72 -10.11 -3.75
CA ILE A 137 8.54 -11.17 -3.16
C ILE A 137 9.91 -11.34 -3.84
N THR A 138 10.06 -10.93 -5.11
CA THR A 138 11.37 -10.93 -5.78
C THR A 138 12.34 -9.87 -5.23
N GLN A 139 11.81 -8.77 -4.68
CA GLN A 139 12.60 -7.66 -4.14
C GLN A 139 12.81 -7.74 -2.63
N LEU A 140 11.90 -8.38 -1.87
CA LEU A 140 12.01 -8.52 -0.41
C LEU A 140 13.36 -9.09 0.10
N PRO A 141 14.02 -10.09 -0.55
CA PRO A 141 15.32 -10.58 -0.10
C PRO A 141 16.45 -9.55 -0.25
N LYS A 142 16.27 -8.57 -1.14
CA LYS A 142 17.23 -7.46 -1.35
C LYS A 142 17.03 -6.33 -0.35
N LEU A 143 15.96 -6.35 0.44
CA LEU A 143 15.73 -5.41 1.52
C LEU A 143 16.24 -5.99 2.86
N VAL A 144 16.53 -5.10 3.80
CA VAL A 144 16.80 -5.41 5.19
C VAL A 144 16.13 -4.34 6.04
N TYR A 145 15.36 -4.77 7.03
CA TYR A 145 14.81 -3.86 8.03
C TYR A 145 15.92 -3.24 8.88
N ASN A 146 15.99 -1.91 8.90
CA ASN A 146 16.93 -1.17 9.75
C ASN A 146 16.18 -0.53 10.91
N LYS A 147 16.47 -0.99 12.14
CA LYS A 147 15.85 -0.52 13.38
C LYS A 147 16.11 0.95 13.68
N SER A 148 17.30 1.45 13.36
CA SER A 148 17.68 2.85 13.64
C SER A 148 16.88 3.85 12.82
N VAL A 149 16.49 3.45 11.60
CA VAL A 149 15.65 4.27 10.70
C VAL A 149 14.17 3.91 10.84
N GLY A 150 13.86 2.71 11.35
CA GLY A 150 12.51 2.20 11.46
C GLY A 150 11.88 1.83 10.11
N SER A 151 12.68 1.56 9.08
CA SER A 151 12.24 1.37 7.70
C SER A 151 13.01 0.27 6.98
N LEU A 152 12.46 -0.25 5.89
CA LEU A 152 13.17 -1.12 4.96
C LEU A 152 14.22 -0.35 4.17
N LEU A 153 15.46 -0.85 4.15
CA LEU A 153 16.56 -0.31 3.36
C LEU A 153 17.12 -1.38 2.41
N SER A 154 17.82 -0.96 1.37
CA SER A 154 18.60 -1.90 0.55
C SER A 154 19.63 -2.66 1.38
N ARG A 155 19.74 -3.96 1.14
CA ARG A 155 20.81 -4.80 1.67
C ARG A 155 22.18 -4.40 1.13
N LYS A 156 22.24 -3.92 -0.12
CA LYS A 156 23.48 -3.52 -0.80
C LYS A 156 23.45 -2.02 -1.03
N PRO A 157 24.43 -1.24 -0.52
CA PRO A 157 24.45 0.21 -0.70
C PRO A 157 24.44 0.67 -2.17
N THR A 158 24.88 -0.17 -3.10
CA THR A 158 24.93 0.13 -4.54
C THR A 158 23.62 -0.19 -5.28
N ASP A 159 22.66 -0.85 -4.63
CA ASP A 159 21.37 -1.19 -5.24
C ASP A 159 20.41 0.00 -5.03
N PRO A 160 19.78 0.55 -6.10
CA PRO A 160 18.89 1.72 -6.01
C PRO A 160 17.58 1.46 -5.25
N LEU A 161 17.37 0.24 -4.74
CA LEU A 161 16.16 -0.17 -4.03
C LEU A 161 16.00 0.57 -2.70
N ASP A 162 15.04 1.48 -2.65
CA ASP A 162 14.63 2.19 -1.44
C ASP A 162 13.26 1.69 -0.96
N GLY A 163 13.13 1.37 0.33
CA GLY A 163 11.94 0.72 0.90
C GLY A 163 10.67 1.58 0.78
N PRO A 164 10.64 2.79 1.33
CA PRO A 164 9.48 3.69 1.23
C PRO A 164 9.09 4.00 -0.22
N ALA A 165 10.06 4.26 -1.10
CA ALA A 165 9.79 4.48 -2.52
C ALA A 165 9.21 3.22 -3.19
N PHE A 166 9.72 2.04 -2.83
CA PHE A 166 9.21 0.78 -3.36
C PHE A 166 7.77 0.51 -2.91
N VAL A 167 7.47 0.67 -1.63
CA VAL A 167 6.12 0.48 -1.07
C VAL A 167 5.12 1.45 -1.69
N THR A 168 5.46 2.74 -1.73
CA THR A 168 4.57 3.77 -2.31
C THR A 168 4.37 3.59 -3.80
N GLY A 169 5.41 3.19 -4.55
CA GLY A 169 5.29 2.85 -5.97
C GLY A 169 4.33 1.68 -6.22
N CYS A 170 4.47 0.59 -5.47
CA CYS A 170 3.55 -0.55 -5.53
C CYS A 170 2.12 -0.14 -5.15
N LEU A 171 1.95 0.67 -4.10
CA LEU A 171 0.66 1.19 -3.69
C LEU A 171 0.00 2.01 -4.80
N SER A 172 0.74 2.94 -5.40
CA SER A 172 0.21 3.78 -6.48
C SER A 172 -0.23 2.95 -7.68
N LEU A 173 0.49 1.87 -8.00
CA LEU A 173 0.07 0.93 -9.04
C LEU A 173 -1.22 0.20 -8.66
N LEU A 174 -1.29 -0.38 -7.46
CA LEU A 174 -2.49 -1.10 -6.98
C LEU A 174 -3.73 -0.19 -6.96
N ARG A 175 -3.56 1.09 -6.63
CA ARG A 175 -4.63 2.11 -6.64
C ARG A 175 -5.17 2.44 -8.03
N GLN A 176 -4.43 2.20 -9.11
CA GLN A 176 -4.93 2.42 -10.47
C GLN A 176 -5.90 1.32 -10.94
N PHE A 177 -5.94 0.19 -10.23
CA PHE A 177 -6.83 -0.93 -10.50
C PHE A 177 -7.98 -0.96 -9.50
N HIS A 178 -9.01 -1.74 -9.82
CA HIS A 178 -10.13 -1.94 -8.90
C HIS A 178 -9.66 -2.49 -7.54
N SER A 179 -10.29 -2.03 -6.46
CA SER A 179 -9.98 -2.36 -5.07
C SER A 179 -9.90 -3.86 -4.78
N HIS A 180 -10.64 -4.68 -5.52
CA HIS A 180 -10.54 -6.14 -5.50
C HIS A 180 -9.11 -6.67 -5.70
N ASN A 181 -8.30 -6.01 -6.55
CA ASN A 181 -6.91 -6.43 -6.78
C ASN A 181 -6.03 -6.23 -5.55
N THR A 182 -6.30 -5.17 -4.77
CA THR A 182 -5.58 -4.92 -3.51
C THR A 182 -5.93 -5.99 -2.48
N ASP A 183 -7.20 -6.39 -2.39
CA ASP A 183 -7.64 -7.46 -1.48
C ASP A 183 -7.00 -8.81 -1.85
N GLN A 184 -6.99 -9.16 -3.13
CA GLN A 184 -6.30 -10.35 -3.62
C GLN A 184 -4.79 -10.31 -3.35
N PHE A 185 -4.14 -9.17 -3.59
CA PHE A 185 -2.72 -8.98 -3.29
C PHE A 185 -2.41 -9.20 -1.80
N LEU A 186 -3.21 -8.65 -0.90
CA LEU A 186 -3.08 -8.88 0.55
C LEU A 186 -3.30 -10.35 0.91
N GLY A 187 -4.24 -11.03 0.26
CA GLY A 187 -4.43 -12.47 0.38
C GLY A 187 -3.18 -13.28 0.04
N TYR A 188 -2.54 -12.99 -1.10
CA TYR A 188 -1.30 -13.66 -1.52
C TYR A 188 -0.13 -13.37 -0.57
N MET A 189 0.01 -12.12 -0.12
CA MET A 189 1.03 -11.75 0.87
C MET A 189 0.84 -12.47 2.21
N GLY A 190 -0.41 -12.59 2.68
CA GLY A 190 -0.72 -13.33 3.91
C GLY A 190 -0.47 -14.83 3.79
N GLN A 191 -0.74 -15.43 2.62
CA GLN A 191 -0.36 -16.82 2.33
C GLN A 191 1.16 -17.03 2.35
N TYR A 192 1.92 -16.13 1.72
CA TYR A 192 3.37 -16.16 1.73
C TYR A 192 3.92 -16.11 3.16
N VAL A 193 3.47 -15.15 3.98
CA VAL A 193 3.92 -15.03 5.39
C VAL A 193 3.62 -16.32 6.18
N ARG A 194 2.41 -16.87 6.06
CA ARG A 194 2.02 -18.12 6.76
C ARG A 194 2.86 -19.31 6.30
N SER A 195 3.12 -19.44 5.00
CA SER A 195 3.96 -20.50 4.42
C SER A 195 5.40 -20.42 4.95
N MET A 196 5.98 -19.21 4.99
CA MET A 196 7.33 -18.98 5.50
C MET A 196 7.44 -19.30 7.00
N VAL A 197 6.47 -18.86 7.80
CA VAL A 197 6.42 -19.16 9.24
C VAL A 197 6.29 -20.67 9.49
N HIS A 198 5.42 -21.35 8.75
CA HIS A 198 5.23 -22.81 8.87
C HIS A 198 6.50 -23.58 8.49
N SER A 199 7.19 -23.18 7.42
CA SER A 199 8.46 -23.81 7.01
C SER A 199 9.60 -23.56 7.98
N ASN A 200 9.62 -22.42 8.69
CA ASN A 200 10.62 -22.16 9.71
C ASN A 200 10.38 -23.02 10.96
N ALA A 201 9.11 -23.24 11.34
CA ALA A 201 8.74 -24.06 12.49
C ALA A 201 9.05 -25.56 12.32
N SER A 202 9.12 -26.07 11.08
CA SER A 202 9.45 -27.47 10.80
C SER A 202 10.96 -27.77 10.87
N THR A 203 11.82 -26.75 10.98
CA THR A 203 13.27 -26.91 11.09
C THR A 203 13.63 -27.00 12.57
N LYS A 204 14.08 -28.18 13.02
CA LYS A 204 14.18 -28.61 14.43
C LYS A 204 15.04 -27.75 15.40
N ASP A 205 15.70 -26.68 14.96
CA ASP A 205 16.87 -26.14 15.68
C ASP A 205 16.88 -24.66 16.07
N LYS A 206 15.81 -23.87 15.88
CA LYS A 206 15.80 -22.49 16.45
C LYS A 206 14.44 -22.12 17.01
N ALA A 207 14.43 -21.80 18.30
CA ALA A 207 13.34 -21.18 19.01
C ALA A 207 12.69 -20.06 18.18
N VAL A 208 11.36 -20.09 18.08
CA VAL A 208 10.38 -19.03 17.73
C VAL A 208 10.98 -17.64 17.43
N SER A 209 11.83 -17.53 16.41
CA SER A 209 12.41 -16.27 15.97
C SER A 209 12.01 -16.10 14.51
N LEU A 210 11.31 -15.02 14.19
CA LEU A 210 10.91 -14.73 12.83
C LEU A 210 12.15 -14.62 11.93
N SER A 211 12.14 -15.31 10.78
CA SER A 211 13.24 -15.17 9.82
C SER A 211 13.26 -13.74 9.24
N ALA A 212 14.42 -13.29 8.80
CA ALA A 212 14.58 -11.95 8.22
C ALA A 212 13.63 -11.70 7.02
N GLU A 213 13.30 -12.73 6.25
CA GLU A 213 12.34 -12.65 5.13
C GLU A 213 10.91 -12.39 5.62
N VAL A 214 10.50 -13.04 6.72
CA VAL A 214 9.19 -12.79 7.35
C VAL A 214 9.13 -11.38 7.94
N VAL A 215 10.20 -10.94 8.61
CA VAL A 215 10.30 -9.58 9.15
C VAL A 215 10.18 -8.54 8.04
N ASN A 216 10.90 -8.72 6.93
CA ASN A 216 10.84 -7.79 5.80
C ASN A 216 9.44 -7.74 5.16
N ALA A 217 8.79 -8.90 4.99
CA ALA A 217 7.43 -8.97 4.44
C ALA A 217 6.41 -8.28 5.35
N LEU A 218 6.52 -8.47 6.67
CA LEU A 218 5.64 -7.82 7.64
C LEU A 218 5.87 -6.31 7.70
N CYS A 219 7.13 -5.85 7.66
CA CYS A 219 7.45 -4.43 7.59
C CYS A 219 6.90 -3.79 6.31
N TYR A 220 7.04 -4.47 5.17
CA TYR A 220 6.46 -4.02 3.90
C TYR A 220 4.94 -3.84 4.01
N LEU A 221 4.23 -4.79 4.62
CA LEU A 221 2.78 -4.72 4.81
C LEU A 221 2.37 -3.63 5.81
N GLU A 222 3.16 -3.38 6.85
CA GLU A 222 2.94 -2.29 7.79
C GLU A 222 3.10 -0.92 7.12
N GLU A 223 4.19 -0.72 6.37
CA GLU A 223 4.40 0.48 5.56
C GLU A 223 3.28 0.65 4.52
N LEU A 224 2.89 -0.41 3.82
CA LEU A 224 1.80 -0.38 2.84
C LEU A 224 0.47 0.05 3.50
N THR A 225 0.17 -0.50 4.67
CA THR A 225 -1.05 -0.14 5.43
C THR A 225 -1.00 1.30 5.91
N HIS A 226 0.16 1.76 6.37
CA HIS A 226 0.39 3.15 6.77
C HIS A 226 0.16 4.12 5.61
N TYR A 227 0.75 3.86 4.44
CA TYR A 227 0.62 4.72 3.27
C TYR A 227 -0.76 4.65 2.59
N SER A 228 -1.46 3.53 2.69
CA SER A 228 -2.76 3.33 2.05
C SER A 228 -3.95 3.78 2.89
N HIS A 229 -3.73 4.16 4.15
CA HIS A 229 -4.80 4.42 5.13
C HIS A 229 -5.78 3.26 5.31
N LEU A 230 -5.37 2.03 4.95
CA LEU A 230 -6.20 0.85 5.13
C LEU A 230 -6.33 0.54 6.63
N PRO A 231 -7.53 0.15 7.10
CA PRO A 231 -7.68 -0.28 8.47
C PRO A 231 -6.83 -1.53 8.67
N ARG A 232 -6.10 -1.61 9.79
CA ARG A 232 -5.25 -2.76 10.12
C ARG A 232 -5.98 -4.11 10.04
N ARG A 233 -7.28 -4.09 10.36
CA ARG A 233 -8.19 -5.23 10.22
C ARG A 233 -8.18 -5.86 8.82
N ALA A 234 -7.92 -5.07 7.77
CA ALA A 234 -7.82 -5.58 6.40
C ALA A 234 -6.65 -6.57 6.24
N VAL A 235 -5.52 -6.34 6.90
CA VAL A 235 -4.35 -7.23 6.86
C VAL A 235 -4.49 -8.38 7.88
N GLU A 236 -5.07 -8.11 9.05
CA GLU A 236 -5.31 -9.13 10.09
C GLU A 236 -6.28 -10.23 9.65
N ARG A 237 -7.14 -9.96 8.64
CA ARG A 237 -7.96 -11.00 7.97
C ARG A 237 -7.10 -12.09 7.33
N PHE A 238 -5.91 -11.76 6.86
CA PHE A 238 -5.03 -12.67 6.13
C PHE A 238 -3.83 -13.15 6.96
N ILE A 239 -3.44 -12.43 8.00
CA ILE A 239 -2.29 -12.76 8.85
C ILE A 239 -2.74 -12.84 10.32
N PRO A 240 -2.54 -13.99 10.99
CA PRO A 240 -2.88 -14.15 12.41
C PRO A 240 -2.23 -13.10 13.33
N ALA A 241 -2.98 -12.60 14.30
CA ALA A 241 -2.55 -11.55 15.22
C ALA A 241 -1.27 -11.89 16.03
N TYR A 242 -1.02 -13.17 16.32
CA TYR A 242 0.18 -13.60 17.05
C TYR A 242 1.48 -13.32 16.28
N ILE A 243 1.45 -13.36 14.94
CA ILE A 243 2.63 -13.08 14.10
C ILE A 243 3.01 -11.60 14.22
N PHE A 244 2.01 -10.72 14.25
CA PHE A 244 2.24 -9.29 14.48
C PHE A 244 2.72 -8.97 15.90
N ALA A 245 2.25 -9.71 16.90
CA ALA A 245 2.73 -9.54 18.28
C ALA A 245 4.22 -9.90 18.39
N GLU A 246 4.62 -11.01 17.77
CA GLU A 246 6.03 -11.44 17.73
C GLU A 246 6.92 -10.49 16.93
N PHE A 247 6.40 -9.97 15.81
CA PHE A 247 7.10 -8.94 15.02
C PHE A 247 7.36 -7.66 15.81
N ARG A 248 6.38 -7.18 16.58
CA ARG A 248 6.57 -6.01 17.46
C ARG A 248 7.62 -6.25 18.54
N ARG A 249 7.65 -7.46 19.11
CA ARG A 249 8.71 -7.87 20.05
C ARG A 249 10.09 -7.81 19.40
N HIS A 250 10.18 -8.14 18.11
CA HIS A 250 11.43 -8.09 17.34
C HIS A 250 11.87 -6.66 16.96
N GLN A 251 10.93 -5.71 16.86
CA GLN A 251 11.21 -4.29 16.61
C GLN A 251 11.64 -3.51 17.87
N GLN A 252 11.24 -3.96 19.07
CA GLN A 252 11.52 -3.28 20.35
C GLN A 252 12.85 -3.67 21.02
N LEU A 253 13.44 -4.80 20.61
CA LEU A 253 14.81 -5.23 20.98
C LEU A 253 15.82 -4.72 19.95
#